data_AF-A0A165LTY5-F1
#
_entry.id   AF-A0A165LTY5-F1
#
_cell.length_a   1.000
_cell.length_b   1.000
_cell.length_c   1.000
_cell.angle_alpha   90.00
_cell.angle_beta   90.00
_cell.angle_gamma   90.00
#
_symmetry.space_group_name_H-M   'P 1'
#
loop_
_entity.id
_entity.type
_entity.pdbx_description
1 polymer ?
#
loop_
_entity_poly.entity_id
_entity_poly.type
_entity_poly.pdbx_seq_one_letter_code
_entity_poly.pdbx_strand_id
1 'polypeptide(L)'
;MPNYAPLERQARAFAAQIQPLLDYDHAFCPACFVAFAKQIDFAAHEHLGAKCPEFYDALMVFVTTEPILDRELRITQSTYLLTHEVMLCPTCSSQMTPDDRINLVVPTDQFTYDRMYNNCCNVLASCLAAVDPSTCYLPKRIQKRPFKAGHWPSTPDQLFPLGPERTIDHLVHSAQHRGPANLLSAMLQRHRPRVFEEITKPKNHAFLLRVTIDAFEAAARLAATTLSTYNQSMDRPSAAPTPASDEAVIKAVKRYDPFTTLLAIILAGVDSQPRELARFAFRYEDGLYRAIVSVLTHLSDVEEWHPALLEVAIALYQKLDVAHRRDPPPFIRAGVEENLKAQEDVYLLLGGAFPLLFRRRACTRPACGEQPHTRPGNTAFAKCASCKAVQYCSRECQRADWREEHRDICDILKEVFTIIPKADIPYFAPQDIAQACRYHALPPDRARRLATWILGTPEETPAAYRSFSPTP
;
A
#
# COMPACT_ATOMS: atom_id res chain seq x y z
N MET A 1 19.58 -19.05 16.67
CA MET A 1 18.80 -17.83 16.39
C MET A 1 19.77 -16.67 16.26
N PRO A 2 19.53 -15.70 15.37
CA PRO A 2 20.37 -14.51 15.26
C PRO A 2 20.45 -13.77 16.61
N ASN A 3 21.61 -13.23 16.96
CA ASN A 3 21.77 -12.43 18.18
C ASN A 3 21.36 -10.98 17.90
N TYR A 4 20.15 -10.61 18.30
CA TYR A 4 19.61 -9.25 18.10
C TYR A 4 19.92 -8.27 19.25
N ALA A 5 20.63 -8.67 20.30
CA ALA A 5 20.96 -7.80 21.43
C ALA A 5 21.69 -6.48 21.03
N PRO A 6 22.59 -6.46 20.02
CA PRO A 6 23.15 -5.20 19.52
C PRO A 6 22.09 -4.27 18.92
N LEU A 7 21.16 -4.80 18.13
CA LEU A 7 20.07 -4.02 17.53
C LEU A 7 19.10 -3.52 18.59
N GLU A 8 18.79 -4.30 19.63
CA GLU A 8 17.96 -3.86 20.76
C GLU A 8 18.57 -2.64 21.46
N ARG A 9 19.88 -2.67 21.75
CA ARG A 9 20.58 -1.54 22.38
C ARG A 9 20.55 -0.30 21.50
N GLN A 10 20.76 -0.46 20.19
CA GLN A 10 20.68 0.66 19.23
C GLN A 10 19.27 1.21 19.12
N ALA A 11 18.25 0.35 19.01
CA ALA A 11 16.83 0.74 18.97
C ALA A 11 16.43 1.55 20.20
N ARG A 12 16.81 1.11 21.41
CA ARG A 12 16.55 1.85 22.67
C ARG A 12 17.28 3.19 22.72
N ALA A 13 18.53 3.24 22.25
CA ALA A 13 19.29 4.48 22.17
C ALA A 13 18.61 5.48 21.21
N PHE A 14 18.19 5.03 20.03
CA PHE A 14 17.43 5.86 19.10
C PHE A 14 16.08 6.27 19.67
N ALA A 15 15.34 5.38 20.33
CA ALA A 15 14.06 5.71 20.96
C ALA A 15 14.18 6.86 21.97
N ALA A 16 15.29 6.91 22.73
CA ALA A 16 15.55 7.99 23.67
C ALA A 16 15.92 9.32 22.99
N GLN A 17 16.58 9.25 21.83
CA GLN A 17 17.06 10.43 21.09
C GLN A 17 16.02 10.99 20.11
N ILE A 18 15.12 10.16 19.59
CA ILE A 18 14.05 10.58 18.68
C ILE A 18 13.01 11.34 19.49
N GLN A 19 13.08 12.67 19.42
CA GLN A 19 12.08 13.59 19.94
C GLN A 19 11.57 14.46 18.78
N PRO A 20 10.36 15.06 18.90
CA PRO A 20 9.94 16.12 17.99
C PRO A 20 11.00 17.24 18.00
N LEU A 21 11.38 17.74 16.82
CA LEU A 21 12.47 18.71 16.60
C LEU A 21 12.11 20.14 17.02
N LEU A 22 11.13 20.30 17.91
CA LEU A 22 10.76 21.59 18.48
C LEU A 22 11.86 22.11 19.42
N ASP A 23 12.68 21.22 19.99
CA ASP A 23 13.80 21.56 20.87
C ASP A 23 15.15 21.18 20.19
N TYR A 24 16.00 22.19 19.96
CA TYR A 24 17.33 22.07 19.30
C TYR A 24 18.37 21.24 20.09
N ASP A 25 17.97 20.49 21.10
CA ASP A 25 18.88 19.74 21.96
C ASP A 25 18.88 18.23 21.67
N HIS A 26 18.00 17.72 20.80
CA HIS A 26 17.69 16.29 20.73
C HIS A 26 17.76 15.69 19.31
N ALA A 27 18.84 15.93 18.57
CA ALA A 27 19.12 15.17 17.34
C ALA A 27 19.77 13.81 17.61
N PHE A 28 19.31 12.79 16.89
CA PHE A 28 20.11 11.60 16.63
C PHE A 28 20.89 11.76 15.31
N CYS A 29 21.98 11.03 15.15
CA CYS A 29 22.79 11.08 13.93
C CYS A 29 22.06 10.43 12.73
N PRO A 30 21.79 11.16 11.63
CA PRO A 30 21.13 10.61 10.44
C PRO A 30 21.91 9.45 9.81
N ALA A 31 23.23 9.58 9.64
CA ALA A 31 24.07 8.52 9.09
C ALA A 31 24.01 7.23 9.92
N CYS A 32 24.13 7.34 11.25
CA CYS A 32 24.02 6.18 12.14
C CYS A 32 22.63 5.54 12.07
N PHE A 33 21.56 6.34 12.00
CA PHE A 33 20.21 5.81 11.88
C PHE A 33 19.99 5.09 10.55
N VAL A 34 20.46 5.65 9.43
CA VAL A 34 20.38 4.98 8.13
C VAL A 34 21.18 3.67 8.13
N ALA A 35 22.37 3.65 8.74
CA ALA A 35 23.16 2.44 8.88
C ALA A 35 22.47 1.38 9.75
N PHE A 36 21.80 1.82 10.83
CA PHE A 36 20.99 0.95 11.68
C PHE A 36 19.77 0.41 10.93
N ALA A 37 19.01 1.26 10.24
CA ALA A 37 17.82 0.87 9.48
C ALA A 37 18.12 -0.21 8.41
N LYS A 38 19.29 -0.14 7.75
CA LYS A 38 19.74 -1.15 6.78
C LYS A 38 20.02 -2.53 7.41
N GLN A 39 20.25 -2.60 8.72
CA GLN A 39 20.48 -3.87 9.44
C GLN A 39 19.17 -4.54 9.89
N ILE A 40 18.03 -3.84 9.79
CA ILE A 40 16.74 -4.36 10.25
C ILE A 40 16.09 -5.15 9.11
N ASP A 41 16.37 -6.45 9.07
CA ASP A 41 15.62 -7.38 8.21
C ASP A 41 14.21 -7.67 8.77
N PHE A 42 13.45 -8.52 8.08
CA PHE A 42 12.11 -8.91 8.50
C PHE A 42 12.06 -9.53 9.90
N ALA A 43 13.00 -10.42 10.23
CA ALA A 43 13.04 -11.09 11.52
C ALA A 43 13.48 -10.13 12.65
N ALA A 44 14.38 -9.19 12.34
CA ALA A 44 14.74 -8.10 13.23
C ALA A 44 13.56 -7.17 13.52
N HIS A 45 12.72 -6.86 12.51
CA HIS A 45 11.49 -6.10 12.74
C HIS A 45 10.54 -6.81 13.72
N GLU A 46 10.30 -8.10 13.54
CA GLU A 46 9.46 -8.90 14.44
C GLU A 46 10.02 -8.90 15.87
N HIS A 47 11.34 -9.10 16.00
CA HIS A 47 12.04 -9.14 17.28
C HIS A 47 12.00 -7.77 17.99
N LEU A 48 12.37 -6.69 17.31
CA LEU A 48 12.34 -5.34 17.86
C LEU A 48 10.91 -4.93 18.21
N GLY A 49 9.91 -5.33 17.43
CA GLY A 49 8.50 -5.04 17.73
C GLY A 49 8.09 -5.65 19.07
N ALA A 50 8.64 -6.82 19.42
CA ALA A 50 8.37 -7.50 20.68
C ALA A 50 9.20 -6.97 21.86
N LYS A 51 10.45 -6.56 21.62
CA LYS A 51 11.42 -6.24 22.68
C LYS A 51 11.62 -4.74 22.93
N CYS A 52 11.42 -3.92 21.91
CA CYS A 52 11.65 -2.48 21.91
C CYS A 52 10.45 -1.74 21.27
N PRO A 53 9.20 -1.95 21.72
CA PRO A 53 8.04 -1.25 21.15
C PRO A 53 8.17 0.28 21.22
N GLU A 54 8.85 0.80 22.24
CA GLU A 54 9.12 2.22 22.44
C GLU A 54 9.89 2.87 21.27
N PHE A 55 10.70 2.09 20.55
CA PHE A 55 11.42 2.57 19.37
C PHE A 55 10.45 2.93 18.24
N TYR A 56 9.46 2.06 17.99
CA TYR A 56 8.46 2.33 16.96
C TYR A 56 7.44 3.37 17.40
N ASP A 57 7.09 3.42 18.69
CA ASP A 57 6.28 4.50 19.24
C ASP A 57 6.97 5.86 19.03
N ALA A 58 8.27 5.97 19.36
CA ALA A 58 9.06 7.19 19.13
C ALA A 58 9.12 7.58 17.64
N LEU A 59 9.36 6.61 16.75
CA LEU A 59 9.32 6.85 15.30
C LEU A 59 7.95 7.31 14.83
N MET A 60 6.88 6.66 15.30
CA MET A 60 5.51 6.99 14.89
C MET A 60 5.12 8.38 15.37
N VAL A 61 5.47 8.74 16.61
CA VAL A 61 5.31 10.10 17.13
C VAL A 61 6.09 11.06 16.23
N PHE A 62 7.39 10.85 16.03
CA PHE A 62 8.23 11.72 15.21
C PHE A 62 7.65 11.96 13.80
N VAL A 63 7.28 10.92 13.06
CA VAL A 63 6.77 11.10 11.68
C VAL A 63 5.38 11.74 11.62
N THR A 64 4.65 11.78 12.74
CA THR A 64 3.31 12.35 12.82
C THR A 64 3.23 13.67 13.57
N THR A 65 4.21 14.05 14.39
CA THR A 65 4.20 15.33 15.12
C THR A 65 4.86 16.44 14.33
N GLU A 66 5.89 16.12 13.55
CA GLU A 66 6.59 17.13 12.79
C GLU A 66 5.63 17.82 11.81
N PRO A 67 5.51 19.16 11.87
CA PRO A 67 4.64 19.87 10.94
C PRO A 67 5.14 19.66 9.51
N ILE A 68 4.26 19.94 8.55
CA ILE A 68 4.66 20.15 7.16
C ILE A 68 5.67 21.29 7.17
N LEU A 69 6.96 20.96 7.23
CA LEU A 69 8.01 21.95 7.35
C LEU A 69 8.04 22.72 6.04
N ASP A 70 7.90 24.05 6.12
CA ASP A 70 8.21 24.89 4.96
C ASP A 70 9.67 24.70 4.54
N ARG A 71 10.05 25.31 3.41
CA ARG A 71 11.40 25.14 2.88
C ARG A 71 12.48 25.66 3.83
N GLU A 72 12.22 26.75 4.56
CA GLU A 72 13.19 27.37 5.47
C GLU A 72 13.42 26.49 6.69
N LEU A 73 12.34 26.00 7.30
CA LEU A 73 12.42 25.11 8.45
C LEU A 73 13.09 23.78 8.09
N ARG A 74 12.86 23.24 6.88
CA ARG A 74 13.59 22.05 6.38
C ARG A 74 15.08 22.30 6.24
N ILE A 75 15.49 23.48 5.76
CA ILE A 75 16.90 23.86 5.68
C ILE A 75 17.48 23.92 7.09
N THR A 76 16.84 24.64 8.02
CA THR A 76 17.29 24.77 9.41
C THR A 76 17.45 23.40 10.08
N GLN A 77 16.46 22.52 9.96
CA GLN A 77 16.53 21.17 10.53
C GLN A 77 17.61 20.30 9.86
N SER A 78 17.77 20.41 8.54
CA SER A 78 18.84 19.69 7.83
C SER A 78 20.22 20.15 8.23
N THR A 79 20.42 21.46 8.39
CA THR A 79 21.67 22.03 8.89
C THR A 79 21.96 21.52 10.30
N TYR A 80 20.97 21.54 11.19
CA TYR A 80 21.14 21.03 12.55
C TYR A 80 21.52 19.54 12.57
N LEU A 81 20.79 18.70 11.83
CA LEU A 81 21.08 17.26 11.71
C LEU A 81 22.49 16.98 11.17
N LEU A 82 22.93 17.76 10.17
CA LEU A 82 24.28 17.66 9.61
C LEU A 82 25.35 18.15 10.58
N THR A 83 25.12 19.26 11.28
CA THR A 83 26.04 19.73 12.32
C THR A 83 26.19 18.68 13.41
N HIS A 84 25.09 18.06 13.84
CA HIS A 84 25.15 16.97 14.81
C HIS A 84 25.94 15.76 14.28
N GLU A 85 25.70 15.34 13.03
CA GLU A 85 26.44 14.25 12.37
C GLU A 85 27.95 14.49 12.36
N VAL A 86 28.37 15.70 11.98
CA VAL A 86 29.78 16.05 11.79
C VAL A 86 30.50 16.33 13.11
N MET A 87 29.83 17.04 14.02
CA MET A 87 30.49 17.63 15.19
C MET A 87 30.22 16.88 16.49
N LEU A 88 29.04 16.27 16.64
CA LEU A 88 28.58 15.74 17.92
C LEU A 88 28.50 14.22 17.95
N CYS A 89 28.31 13.57 16.81
CA CYS A 89 28.23 12.11 16.75
C CYS A 89 29.61 11.47 17.00
N PRO A 90 29.81 10.67 18.07
CA PRO A 90 31.11 10.08 18.36
C PRO A 90 31.61 9.10 17.30
N THR A 91 30.69 8.47 16.56
CA THR A 91 31.03 7.47 15.52
C THR A 91 31.39 8.14 14.18
N CYS A 92 30.60 9.12 13.74
CA CYS A 92 30.81 9.76 12.44
C CYS A 92 31.94 10.79 12.50
N SER A 93 32.00 11.60 13.57
CA SER A 93 33.03 12.64 13.71
C SER A 93 34.47 12.10 13.74
N SER A 94 34.66 10.87 14.25
CA SER A 94 35.97 10.20 14.29
C SER A 94 36.38 9.57 12.95
N GLN A 95 35.43 9.37 12.04
CA GLN A 95 35.67 8.82 10.70
C GLN A 95 35.88 9.91 9.65
N MET A 96 35.45 11.14 9.92
CA MET A 96 35.60 12.26 9.00
C MET A 96 37.02 12.82 9.01
N THR A 97 37.59 12.98 7.82
CA THR A 97 38.83 13.75 7.64
C THR A 97 38.56 15.26 7.74
N PRO A 98 39.58 16.10 8.00
CA PRO A 98 39.41 17.56 7.96
C PRO A 98 38.83 18.07 6.62
N ASP A 99 39.20 17.44 5.50
CA ASP A 99 38.70 17.81 4.17
C ASP A 99 37.21 17.48 3.99
N ASP A 100 36.72 16.39 4.58
CA ASP A 100 35.29 16.04 4.57
C ASP A 100 34.44 17.06 5.33
N ARG A 101 35.00 17.68 6.38
CA ARG A 101 34.30 18.69 7.18
C ARG A 101 34.14 20.01 6.45
N ILE A 102 35.14 20.38 5.64
CA ILE A 102 35.14 21.64 4.86
C ILE A 102 34.20 21.54 3.66
N ASN A 103 34.05 20.35 3.07
CA ASN A 103 33.28 20.12 1.85
C ASN A 103 31.85 19.64 2.09
N LEU A 104 31.26 19.93 3.26
CA LEU A 104 29.89 19.52 3.57
C LEU A 104 28.87 20.33 2.76
N VAL A 105 28.60 19.90 1.53
CA VAL A 105 27.61 20.52 0.66
C VAL A 105 26.25 19.90 0.94
N VAL A 106 25.28 20.71 1.42
CA VAL A 106 23.87 20.30 1.49
C VAL A 106 23.31 20.29 0.07
N PRO A 107 22.93 19.14 -0.50
CA PRO A 107 22.31 19.12 -1.81
C PRO A 107 21.02 19.93 -1.78
N THR A 108 20.84 20.83 -2.74
CA THR A 108 19.65 21.71 -2.81
C THR A 108 18.38 20.94 -3.18
N ASP A 109 18.54 19.73 -3.71
CA ASP A 109 17.50 18.82 -4.16
C ASP A 109 17.19 17.68 -3.16
N GLN A 110 18.03 17.49 -2.14
CA GLN A 110 17.86 16.42 -1.16
C GLN A 110 18.30 16.83 0.25
N PHE A 111 17.37 17.45 0.97
CA PHE A 111 17.55 17.82 2.37
C PHE A 111 17.80 16.59 3.26
N THR A 112 18.76 16.69 4.18
CA THR A 112 19.08 15.63 5.15
C THR A 112 17.87 15.25 6.00
N TYR A 113 17.05 16.23 6.38
CA TYR A 113 15.78 15.99 7.07
C TYR A 113 14.85 15.10 6.25
N ASP A 114 14.61 15.42 4.97
CA ASP A 114 13.72 14.63 4.10
C ASP A 114 14.21 13.19 3.97
N ARG A 115 15.53 12.99 3.84
CA ARG A 115 16.12 11.65 3.81
C ARG A 115 15.86 10.89 5.11
N MET A 116 16.10 11.53 6.25
CA MET A 116 15.91 10.95 7.57
C MET A 116 14.44 10.60 7.82
N TYR A 117 13.52 11.55 7.57
CA TYR A 117 12.07 11.38 7.69
C TYR A 117 11.55 10.24 6.81
N ASN A 118 12.02 10.14 5.57
CA ASN A 118 11.71 9.01 4.67
C ASN A 118 12.18 7.67 5.25
N ASN A 119 13.38 7.60 5.83
CA ASN A 119 13.88 6.37 6.43
C ASN A 119 13.06 5.96 7.66
N CYS A 120 12.65 6.90 8.51
CA CYS A 120 11.75 6.63 9.64
C CYS A 120 10.42 6.03 9.16
N CYS A 121 9.80 6.65 8.15
CA CYS A 121 8.56 6.12 7.57
C CYS A 121 8.75 4.72 6.96
N ASN A 122 9.87 4.47 6.28
CA ASN A 122 10.15 3.15 5.69
C ASN A 122 10.40 2.07 6.74
N VAL A 123 11.09 2.39 7.84
CA VAL A 123 11.27 1.46 8.98
C VAL A 123 9.92 1.09 9.59
N LEU A 124 9.02 2.06 9.77
CA LEU A 124 7.65 1.81 10.22
C LEU A 124 6.85 0.98 9.21
N ALA A 125 6.92 1.32 7.92
CA ALA A 125 6.21 0.62 6.86
C ALA A 125 6.63 -0.86 6.79
N SER A 126 7.94 -1.14 6.84
CA SER A 126 8.50 -2.50 6.86
C SER A 126 8.09 -3.30 8.10
N CYS A 127 7.94 -2.63 9.25
CA CYS A 127 7.41 -3.27 10.47
C CYS A 127 5.93 -3.65 10.33
N LEU A 128 5.11 -2.79 9.71
CA LEU A 128 3.66 -2.97 9.60
C LEU A 128 3.25 -3.95 8.50
N ALA A 129 3.91 -3.85 7.35
CA ALA A 129 3.67 -4.66 6.16
C ALA A 129 4.99 -5.34 5.80
N ALA A 130 5.16 -6.55 6.32
CA ALA A 130 6.24 -7.42 5.91
C ALA A 130 6.05 -7.82 4.44
N VAL A 131 6.64 -7.03 3.55
CA VAL A 131 6.72 -7.36 2.13
C VAL A 131 7.82 -8.40 2.00
N ASP A 132 7.44 -9.63 1.62
CA ASP A 132 8.41 -10.62 1.17
C ASP A 132 9.02 -10.07 -0.14
N PRO A 133 10.34 -9.79 -0.19
CA PRO A 133 10.98 -9.21 -1.37
C PRO A 133 10.82 -10.05 -2.65
N SER A 134 10.52 -11.35 -2.49
CA SER A 134 10.29 -12.28 -3.61
C SER A 134 8.87 -12.23 -4.16
N THR A 135 7.96 -11.52 -3.50
CA THR A 135 6.55 -11.47 -3.89
C THR A 135 6.18 -10.08 -4.29
N CYS A 136 5.60 -9.97 -5.49
CA CYS A 136 5.02 -8.74 -5.98
C CYS A 136 3.91 -8.26 -5.02
N TYR A 137 4.32 -7.40 -4.09
CA TYR A 137 3.59 -6.35 -3.36
C TYR A 137 2.43 -6.75 -2.42
N LEU A 138 1.88 -7.96 -2.54
CA LEU A 138 0.83 -8.45 -1.65
C LEU A 138 1.35 -9.57 -0.73
N PRO A 139 1.05 -9.50 0.58
CA PRO A 139 1.55 -10.50 1.51
C PRO A 139 0.96 -11.88 1.19
N LYS A 140 1.83 -12.87 0.91
CA LYS A 140 1.45 -14.30 0.79
C LYS A 140 0.59 -14.78 1.96
N ARG A 141 0.89 -14.27 3.16
CA ARG A 141 0.17 -14.61 4.39
C ARG A 141 -0.39 -13.36 5.04
N ILE A 142 -1.71 -13.36 5.16
CA ILE A 142 -2.45 -12.27 5.76
C ILE A 142 -2.43 -12.47 7.26
N GLN A 143 -1.88 -11.50 7.97
CA GLN A 143 -1.91 -11.50 9.42
C GLN A 143 -3.36 -11.32 9.88
N LYS A 144 -3.97 -12.43 10.31
CA LYS A 144 -5.36 -12.45 10.80
C LYS A 144 -5.53 -11.68 12.11
N ARG A 145 -4.45 -11.49 12.87
CA ARG A 145 -4.38 -10.63 14.06
C ARG A 145 -3.39 -9.49 13.76
N PRO A 146 -3.87 -8.36 13.22
CA PRO A 146 -3.01 -7.21 12.92
C PRO A 146 -2.57 -6.46 14.19
N PHE A 147 -2.89 -6.93 15.38
CA PHE A 147 -2.36 -6.37 16.61
C PHE A 147 -2.12 -7.55 17.53
N LYS A 148 -0.92 -7.67 18.08
CA LYS A 148 -0.55 -8.80 18.94
C LYS A 148 -0.06 -8.23 20.26
N ALA A 149 -0.59 -8.74 21.36
CA ALA A 149 -0.15 -8.31 22.69
C ALA A 149 1.36 -8.49 22.83
N GLY A 150 2.03 -7.45 23.34
CA GLY A 150 3.49 -7.44 23.50
C GLY A 150 4.29 -7.36 22.20
N HIS A 151 3.68 -6.97 21.06
CA HIS A 151 4.40 -6.63 19.82
C HIS A 151 3.86 -5.31 19.29
N TRP A 152 4.73 -4.44 18.79
CA TRP A 152 4.30 -3.20 18.13
C TRP A 152 3.77 -3.45 16.70
N PRO A 153 2.64 -2.83 16.29
CA PRO A 153 1.66 -2.18 17.15
C PRO A 153 0.83 -3.25 17.88
N SER A 154 0.63 -3.04 19.18
CA SER A 154 -0.14 -3.92 20.06
C SER A 154 -1.61 -3.50 20.12
N THR A 155 -1.90 -2.24 19.80
CA THR A 155 -3.23 -1.66 19.69
C THR A 155 -3.32 -0.78 18.43
N PRO A 156 -4.52 -0.54 17.89
CA PRO A 156 -4.71 0.40 16.81
C PRO A 156 -4.23 1.82 17.14
N ASP A 157 -4.35 2.27 18.39
CA ASP A 157 -4.03 3.65 18.77
C ASP A 157 -2.53 3.97 18.70
N GLN A 158 -1.65 2.96 18.80
CA GLN A 158 -0.21 3.16 18.53
C GLN A 158 0.08 3.57 17.08
N LEU A 159 -0.84 3.33 16.14
CA LEU A 159 -0.76 3.84 14.77
C LEU A 159 -1.23 5.29 14.65
N PHE A 160 -1.87 5.84 15.68
CA PHE A 160 -2.49 7.17 15.67
C PHE A 160 -2.17 7.94 16.95
N PRO A 161 -0.88 8.22 17.23
CA PRO A 161 -0.48 8.89 18.47
C PRO A 161 -1.13 10.28 18.67
N LEU A 162 -1.60 10.92 17.58
CA LEU A 162 -2.31 12.21 17.61
C LEU A 162 -3.82 12.09 17.38
N GLY A 163 -4.34 10.86 17.37
CA GLY A 163 -5.66 10.54 16.84
C GLY A 163 -5.65 10.40 15.30
N PRO A 164 -6.62 9.67 14.72
CA PRO A 164 -6.57 9.28 13.31
C PRO A 164 -6.58 10.44 12.35
N GLU A 165 -7.44 11.42 12.61
CA GLU A 165 -7.59 12.57 11.75
C GLU A 165 -6.29 13.34 11.62
N ARG A 166 -5.67 13.73 12.76
CA ARG A 166 -4.41 14.48 12.75
C ARG A 166 -3.25 13.65 12.22
N THR A 167 -3.14 12.39 12.64
CA THR A 167 -2.08 11.50 12.16
C THR A 167 -2.14 11.30 10.65
N ILE A 168 -3.32 11.00 10.08
CA ILE A 168 -3.47 10.80 8.64
C ILE A 168 -3.35 12.11 7.88
N ASP A 169 -3.90 13.21 8.38
CA ASP A 169 -3.73 14.54 7.79
C ASP A 169 -2.25 14.88 7.62
N HIS A 170 -1.44 14.71 8.67
CA HIS A 170 -0.01 14.97 8.62
C HIS A 170 0.71 14.05 7.62
N LEU A 171 0.44 12.74 7.63
CA LEU A 171 1.08 11.80 6.68
C LEU A 171 0.69 12.09 5.23
N VAL A 172 -0.57 12.46 4.98
CA VAL A 172 -1.05 12.83 3.64
C VAL A 172 -0.34 14.07 3.14
N HIS A 173 -0.23 15.11 3.97
CA HIS A 173 0.44 16.35 3.55
C HIS A 173 1.96 16.19 3.42
N SER A 174 2.54 15.21 4.12
CA SER A 174 3.93 14.80 3.95
C SER A 174 4.16 13.85 2.77
N ALA A 175 3.12 13.38 2.07
CA ALA A 175 3.23 12.41 0.97
C ALA A 175 3.96 12.93 -0.28
N GLN A 176 4.30 14.22 -0.34
CA GLN A 176 5.31 14.73 -1.28
C GLN A 176 6.67 14.01 -1.11
N HIS A 177 6.91 13.47 0.08
CA HIS A 177 7.99 12.55 0.38
C HIS A 177 7.53 11.10 0.18
N ARG A 178 8.46 10.25 -0.23
CA ARG A 178 8.20 8.85 -0.62
C ARG A 178 7.78 7.96 0.56
N GLY A 179 8.38 8.20 1.72
CA GLY A 179 8.22 7.42 2.94
C GLY A 179 6.77 7.43 3.46
N PRO A 180 6.11 8.59 3.60
CA PRO A 180 4.71 8.64 4.03
C PRO A 180 3.75 7.86 3.14
N ALA A 181 3.94 7.85 1.83
CA ALA A 181 3.12 7.03 0.93
C ALA A 181 3.30 5.52 1.21
N ASN A 182 4.52 5.07 1.49
CA ASN A 182 4.79 3.69 1.95
C ASN A 182 4.16 3.41 3.32
N LEU A 183 4.23 4.36 4.26
CA LEU A 183 3.65 4.19 5.58
C LEU A 183 2.13 4.13 5.53
N LEU A 184 1.48 5.02 4.77
CA LEU A 184 0.03 5.00 4.52
C LEU A 184 -0.41 3.67 3.89
N SER A 185 0.36 3.19 2.91
CA SER A 185 0.16 1.87 2.29
C SER A 185 0.19 0.75 3.33
N ALA A 186 1.22 0.71 4.19
CA ALA A 186 1.36 -0.30 5.22
C ALA A 186 0.26 -0.19 6.31
N MET A 187 -0.11 1.04 6.68
CA MET A 187 -1.22 1.32 7.60
C MET A 187 -2.57 0.86 7.02
N LEU A 188 -2.83 1.05 5.72
CA LEU A 188 -4.02 0.50 5.06
C LEU A 188 -4.05 -1.03 5.13
N GLN A 189 -2.93 -1.71 4.90
CA GLN A 189 -2.86 -3.16 5.08
C GLN A 189 -3.08 -3.59 6.54
N ARG A 190 -2.69 -2.76 7.51
CA ARG A 190 -2.80 -3.06 8.93
C ARG A 190 -4.19 -2.78 9.52
N HIS A 191 -4.76 -1.62 9.23
CA HIS A 191 -5.97 -1.07 9.83
C HIS A 191 -6.78 -0.23 8.84
N ARG A 192 -7.21 -0.89 7.76
CA ARG A 192 -7.85 -0.26 6.62
C ARG A 192 -9.00 0.70 6.94
N PRO A 193 -10.04 0.33 7.71
CA PRO A 193 -11.26 1.14 7.76
C PRO A 193 -11.00 2.56 8.26
N ARG A 194 -10.25 2.71 9.35
CA ARG A 194 -9.95 4.02 9.92
C ARG A 194 -9.03 4.84 9.02
N VAL A 195 -8.00 4.20 8.43
CA VAL A 195 -7.05 4.89 7.53
C VAL A 195 -7.76 5.33 6.24
N PHE A 196 -8.55 4.44 5.63
CA PHE A 196 -9.23 4.70 4.37
C PHE A 196 -10.31 5.79 4.49
N GLU A 197 -11.08 5.80 5.58
CA GLU A 197 -12.04 6.88 5.85
C GLU A 197 -11.33 8.25 5.98
N GLU A 198 -10.18 8.30 6.67
CA GLU A 198 -9.44 9.54 6.86
C GLU A 198 -8.76 10.05 5.58
N ILE A 199 -8.19 9.18 4.74
CA ILE A 199 -7.61 9.62 3.44
C ILE A 199 -8.67 10.06 2.44
N THR A 200 -9.91 9.58 2.55
CA THR A 200 -11.02 9.95 1.65
C THR A 200 -11.80 11.18 2.13
N LYS A 201 -11.44 11.77 3.28
CA LYS A 201 -11.95 13.09 3.67
C LYS A 201 -11.53 14.14 2.63
N PRO A 202 -12.41 15.10 2.24
CA PRO A 202 -12.15 16.01 1.11
C PRO A 202 -10.78 16.72 1.13
N LYS A 203 -10.34 17.18 2.32
CA LYS A 203 -9.04 17.86 2.50
C LYS A 203 -7.86 16.96 2.11
N ASN A 204 -7.85 15.74 2.65
CA ASN A 204 -6.78 14.76 2.44
C ASN A 204 -6.84 14.15 1.04
N HIS A 205 -8.05 13.83 0.59
CA HIS A 205 -8.33 13.15 -0.67
C HIS A 205 -7.78 13.93 -1.87
N ALA A 206 -8.14 15.20 -1.99
CA ALA A 206 -7.69 16.06 -3.09
C ALA A 206 -6.17 16.25 -3.09
N PHE A 207 -5.57 16.44 -1.91
CA PHE A 207 -4.12 16.63 -1.78
C PHE A 207 -3.35 15.36 -2.18
N LEU A 208 -3.72 14.22 -1.60
CA LEU A 208 -3.04 12.94 -1.84
C LEU A 208 -3.12 12.52 -3.31
N LEU A 209 -4.29 12.69 -3.95
CA LEU A 209 -4.43 12.43 -5.37
C LEU A 209 -3.57 13.35 -6.24
N ARG A 210 -3.54 14.65 -5.95
CA ARG A 210 -2.69 15.58 -6.71
C ARG A 210 -1.22 15.20 -6.61
N VAL A 211 -0.73 14.93 -5.39
CA VAL A 211 0.65 14.46 -5.19
C VAL A 211 0.91 13.14 -5.92
N THR A 212 -0.06 12.23 -5.93
CA THR A 212 0.06 10.95 -6.65
C THR A 212 0.16 11.17 -8.16
N ILE A 213 -0.69 12.03 -8.73
CA ILE A 213 -0.66 12.42 -10.15
C ILE A 213 0.69 13.08 -10.49
N ASP A 214 1.11 14.08 -9.73
CA ASP A 214 2.38 14.80 -9.93
C ASP A 214 3.58 13.82 -9.89
N ALA A 215 3.53 12.83 -9.00
CA ALA A 215 4.54 11.79 -8.90
C ALA A 215 4.60 10.92 -10.16
N PHE A 216 3.45 10.47 -10.69
CA PHE A 216 3.39 9.71 -11.94
C PHE A 216 3.80 10.54 -13.16
N GLU A 217 3.43 11.81 -13.24
CA GLU A 217 3.90 12.69 -14.31
C GLU A 217 5.41 12.90 -14.26
N ALA A 218 5.98 13.04 -13.06
CA ALA A 218 7.42 13.12 -12.88
C ALA A 218 8.11 11.80 -13.24
N ALA A 219 7.50 10.66 -12.92
CA ALA A 219 7.96 9.34 -13.34
C ALA A 219 7.93 9.20 -14.87
N ALA A 220 6.88 9.69 -15.54
CA ALA A 220 6.75 9.63 -17.00
C ALA A 220 7.85 10.45 -17.70
N ARG A 221 8.10 11.67 -17.23
CA ARG A 221 9.21 12.50 -17.76
C ARG A 221 10.57 11.82 -17.59
N LEU A 222 10.79 11.18 -16.45
CA LEU A 222 12.02 10.43 -16.19
C LEU A 222 12.13 9.20 -17.10
N ALA A 223 11.06 8.42 -17.23
CA ALA A 223 10.98 7.26 -18.11
C ALA A 223 11.28 7.63 -19.57
N ALA A 224 10.64 8.69 -20.09
CA ALA A 224 10.89 9.20 -21.43
C ALA A 224 12.36 9.58 -21.65
N THR A 225 12.95 10.30 -20.69
CA THR A 225 14.35 10.73 -20.75
C THR A 225 15.29 9.53 -20.74
N THR A 226 15.08 8.58 -19.81
CA THR A 226 15.88 7.37 -19.69
C THR A 226 15.80 6.49 -20.93
N LEU A 227 14.59 6.28 -21.48
CA LEU A 227 14.41 5.54 -22.73
C LEU A 227 15.13 6.22 -23.90
N SER A 228 15.01 7.54 -24.03
CA SER A 228 15.72 8.30 -25.07
C SER A 228 17.24 8.16 -24.95
N THR A 229 17.81 8.27 -23.74
CA THR A 229 19.24 8.10 -23.50
C THR A 229 19.71 6.68 -23.82
N TYR A 230 18.95 5.67 -23.40
CA TYR A 230 19.23 4.27 -23.72
C TYR A 230 19.26 4.03 -25.24
N ASN A 231 18.22 4.51 -25.94
CA ASN A 231 18.10 4.41 -27.39
C ASN A 231 19.24 5.10 -28.15
N GLN A 232 19.69 6.27 -27.67
CA GLN A 232 20.86 6.96 -28.23
C GLN A 232 22.14 6.15 -28.03
N SER A 233 22.32 5.51 -26.87
CA SER A 233 23.49 4.67 -26.61
C SER A 233 23.55 3.40 -27.48
N MET A 234 22.42 3.02 -28.07
CA MET A 234 22.28 1.87 -28.97
C MET A 234 22.23 2.27 -30.45
N ASP A 235 22.54 3.53 -30.79
CA ASP A 235 22.44 4.11 -32.15
C ASP A 235 21.04 3.96 -32.80
N ARG A 236 19.98 4.01 -31.98
CA ARG A 236 18.57 3.86 -32.40
C ARG A 236 17.66 4.91 -31.74
N PRO A 237 17.80 6.20 -32.06
CA PRO A 237 17.17 7.30 -31.31
C PRO A 237 15.63 7.29 -31.27
N SER A 238 14.97 6.51 -32.13
CA SER A 238 13.50 6.39 -32.21
C SER A 238 13.01 4.94 -32.09
N ALA A 239 13.79 4.06 -31.47
CA ALA A 239 13.33 2.70 -31.20
C ALA A 239 12.17 2.68 -30.20
N ALA A 240 11.22 1.79 -30.45
CA ALA A 240 10.21 1.42 -29.47
C ALA A 240 10.88 0.83 -28.20
N PRO A 241 10.21 0.88 -27.04
CA PRO A 241 10.68 0.18 -25.84
C PRO A 241 10.99 -1.30 -26.12
N THR A 242 11.99 -1.82 -25.42
CA THR A 242 12.43 -3.22 -25.45
C THR A 242 12.62 -3.73 -24.02
N PRO A 243 12.65 -5.05 -23.78
CA PRO A 243 12.89 -5.56 -22.42
C PRO A 243 14.19 -5.03 -21.79
N ALA A 244 15.23 -4.79 -22.60
CA ALA A 244 16.50 -4.24 -22.09
C ALA A 244 16.41 -2.74 -21.73
N SER A 245 15.55 -1.97 -22.41
CA SER A 245 15.28 -0.58 -22.00
C SER A 245 14.36 -0.51 -20.78
N ASP A 246 13.48 -1.49 -20.60
CA ASP A 246 12.55 -1.55 -19.47
C ASP A 246 13.31 -1.64 -18.14
N GLU A 247 14.35 -2.47 -18.05
CA GLU A 247 15.22 -2.53 -16.85
C GLU A 247 15.80 -1.14 -16.49
N ALA A 248 16.28 -0.39 -17.49
CA ALA A 248 16.82 0.94 -17.29
C ALA A 248 15.75 1.95 -16.83
N VAL A 249 14.57 1.94 -17.49
CA VAL A 249 13.44 2.79 -17.15
C VAL A 249 12.93 2.48 -15.74
N ILE A 250 12.68 1.21 -15.43
CA ILE A 250 12.20 0.73 -14.12
C ILE A 250 13.18 1.14 -13.03
N LYS A 251 14.49 0.94 -13.24
CA LYS A 251 15.52 1.38 -12.28
C LYS A 251 15.45 2.88 -12.00
N ALA A 252 15.19 3.69 -13.03
CA ALA A 252 15.06 5.15 -12.88
C ALA A 252 13.77 5.54 -12.14
N VAL A 253 12.63 4.92 -12.46
CA VAL A 253 11.33 5.25 -11.88
C VAL A 253 11.04 4.54 -10.54
N LYS A 254 11.87 3.58 -10.12
CA LYS A 254 11.75 2.82 -8.85
C LYS A 254 11.49 3.70 -7.62
N ARG A 255 11.99 4.93 -7.66
CA ARG A 255 11.78 5.92 -6.61
C ARG A 255 10.30 6.34 -6.42
N TYR A 256 9.42 5.99 -7.35
CA TYR A 256 7.98 6.25 -7.32
C TYR A 256 7.14 5.01 -6.95
N ASP A 257 7.77 3.85 -6.67
CA ASP A 257 7.12 2.62 -6.20
C ASP A 257 6.15 2.80 -5.01
N PRO A 258 6.36 3.75 -4.06
CA PRO A 258 5.40 3.97 -3.00
C PRO A 258 3.99 4.33 -3.48
N PHE A 259 3.88 5.05 -4.59
CA PHE A 259 2.60 5.47 -5.16
C PHE A 259 1.92 4.33 -5.93
N THR A 260 2.69 3.49 -6.63
CA THR A 260 2.15 2.28 -7.27
C THR A 260 1.63 1.31 -6.21
N THR A 261 2.40 1.11 -5.14
CA THR A 261 2.04 0.26 -3.99
C THR A 261 0.77 0.78 -3.30
N LEU A 262 0.64 2.09 -3.10
CA LEU A 262 -0.55 2.70 -2.51
C LEU A 262 -1.80 2.39 -3.33
N LEU A 263 -1.76 2.63 -4.64
CA LEU A 263 -2.90 2.36 -5.53
C LEU A 263 -3.23 0.87 -5.59
N ALA A 264 -2.22 0.00 -5.62
CA ALA A 264 -2.40 -1.45 -5.60
C ALA A 264 -3.10 -1.92 -4.31
N ILE A 265 -2.73 -1.36 -3.16
CA ILE A 265 -3.36 -1.67 -1.87
C ILE A 265 -4.77 -1.11 -1.80
N ILE A 266 -5.03 0.06 -2.39
CA ILE A 266 -6.37 0.61 -2.50
C ILE A 266 -7.26 -0.30 -3.36
N LEU A 267 -6.74 -0.80 -4.49
CA LEU A 267 -7.48 -1.67 -5.41
C LEU A 267 -7.74 -3.07 -4.82
N ALA A 268 -6.69 -3.75 -4.31
CA ALA A 268 -6.74 -5.18 -4.03
C ALA A 268 -6.06 -5.61 -2.72
N GLY A 269 -5.79 -4.64 -1.83
CA GLY A 269 -5.15 -4.88 -0.53
C GLY A 269 -5.99 -5.69 0.46
N VAL A 270 -5.41 -5.99 1.62
CA VAL A 270 -6.11 -6.65 2.73
C VAL A 270 -7.32 -5.81 3.15
N ASP A 271 -8.48 -6.46 3.32
CA ASP A 271 -9.76 -5.81 3.59
C ASP A 271 -10.25 -4.80 2.54
N SER A 272 -9.66 -4.79 1.34
CA SER A 272 -10.16 -3.94 0.25
C SER A 272 -11.59 -4.28 -0.11
N GLN A 273 -12.36 -3.24 -0.45
CA GLN A 273 -13.71 -3.36 -0.96
C GLN A 273 -13.71 -3.00 -2.46
N PRO A 274 -14.56 -3.63 -3.29
CA PRO A 274 -14.54 -3.49 -4.76
C PRO A 274 -14.71 -2.06 -5.33
N ARG A 275 -14.99 -1.07 -4.48
CA ARG A 275 -15.30 0.31 -4.86
C ARG A 275 -14.34 1.33 -4.28
N GLU A 276 -13.39 0.91 -3.45
CA GLU A 276 -12.51 1.85 -2.77
C GLU A 276 -11.60 2.58 -3.75
N LEU A 277 -11.15 1.95 -4.85
CA LEU A 277 -10.43 2.66 -5.90
C LEU A 277 -11.31 3.74 -6.55
N ALA A 278 -12.56 3.44 -6.88
CA ALA A 278 -13.47 4.42 -7.47
C ALA A 278 -13.77 5.57 -6.49
N ARG A 279 -13.99 5.25 -5.21
CA ARG A 279 -14.19 6.24 -4.14
C ARG A 279 -12.95 7.11 -3.94
N PHE A 280 -11.77 6.51 -3.98
CA PHE A 280 -10.48 7.19 -3.86
C PHE A 280 -10.12 8.00 -5.10
N ALA A 281 -10.50 7.60 -6.30
CA ALA A 281 -10.19 8.33 -7.53
C ALA A 281 -11.28 9.34 -7.93
N PHE A 282 -12.37 9.42 -7.17
CA PHE A 282 -13.54 10.24 -7.51
C PHE A 282 -13.16 11.68 -7.85
N ARG A 283 -13.54 12.13 -9.05
CA ARG A 283 -13.24 13.45 -9.70
C ARG A 283 -11.82 13.64 -10.22
N TYR A 284 -10.95 12.66 -10.05
CA TYR A 284 -9.56 12.69 -10.52
C TYR A 284 -9.26 11.48 -11.42
N GLU A 285 -10.27 10.75 -11.86
CA GLU A 285 -10.13 9.51 -12.63
C GLU A 285 -9.35 9.75 -13.92
N ASP A 286 -9.66 10.82 -14.67
CA ASP A 286 -8.98 11.17 -15.93
C ASP A 286 -7.52 11.55 -15.71
N GLY A 287 -7.25 12.47 -14.77
CA GLY A 287 -5.88 12.89 -14.46
C GLY A 287 -5.00 11.75 -13.97
N LEU A 288 -5.54 10.92 -13.06
CA LEU A 288 -4.83 9.75 -12.54
C LEU A 288 -4.60 8.70 -13.62
N TYR A 289 -5.60 8.39 -14.44
CA TYR A 289 -5.47 7.47 -15.57
C TYR A 289 -4.38 7.93 -16.56
N ARG A 290 -4.42 9.20 -16.97
CA ARG A 290 -3.44 9.76 -17.92
C ARG A 290 -2.03 9.72 -17.37
N ALA A 291 -1.84 10.11 -16.11
CA ALA A 291 -0.52 10.10 -15.48
C ALA A 291 0.06 8.68 -15.40
N ILE A 292 -0.75 7.69 -15.03
CA ILE A 292 -0.33 6.27 -15.00
C ILE A 292 0.03 5.78 -16.41
N VAL A 293 -0.88 5.98 -17.37
CA VAL A 293 -0.69 5.52 -18.76
C VAL A 293 0.56 6.17 -19.38
N SER A 294 0.83 7.44 -19.07
CA SER A 294 2.01 8.13 -19.58
C SER A 294 3.33 7.50 -19.14
N VAL A 295 3.38 6.81 -17.99
CA VAL A 295 4.57 6.03 -17.60
C VAL A 295 4.61 4.71 -18.35
N LEU A 296 3.48 4.00 -18.38
CA LEU A 296 3.38 2.65 -18.96
C LEU A 296 3.69 2.64 -20.47
N THR A 297 3.44 3.72 -21.20
CA THR A 297 3.78 3.83 -22.63
C THR A 297 5.28 3.81 -22.93
N HIS A 298 6.14 3.94 -21.91
CA HIS A 298 7.59 3.87 -22.04
C HIS A 298 8.16 2.48 -21.73
N LEU A 299 7.31 1.49 -21.49
CA LEU A 299 7.68 0.10 -21.23
C LEU A 299 7.22 -0.80 -22.38
N SER A 300 8.01 -1.82 -22.69
CA SER A 300 7.61 -2.89 -23.62
C SER A 300 6.72 -3.93 -22.94
N ASP A 301 7.04 -4.25 -21.69
CA ASP A 301 6.18 -5.00 -20.78
C ASP A 301 5.64 -4.07 -19.69
N VAL A 302 4.36 -3.71 -19.80
CA VAL A 302 3.69 -2.79 -18.87
C VAL A 302 3.51 -3.37 -17.46
N GLU A 303 3.63 -4.69 -17.31
CA GLU A 303 3.51 -5.36 -16.01
C GLU A 303 4.84 -5.43 -15.26
N GLU A 304 5.98 -5.25 -15.96
CA GLU A 304 7.32 -5.43 -15.39
C GLU A 304 7.62 -4.44 -14.26
N TRP A 305 7.13 -3.19 -14.34
CA TRP A 305 7.31 -2.23 -13.25
C TRP A 305 6.45 -2.60 -12.04
N HIS A 306 5.14 -2.75 -12.23
CA HIS A 306 4.21 -3.12 -11.18
C HIS A 306 2.90 -3.68 -11.77
N PRO A 307 2.62 -4.99 -11.68
CA PRO A 307 1.48 -5.62 -12.36
C PRO A 307 0.12 -4.98 -12.04
N ALA A 308 -0.11 -4.63 -10.77
CA ALA A 308 -1.37 -4.02 -10.36
C ALA A 308 -1.60 -2.60 -10.93
N LEU A 309 -0.59 -1.96 -11.50
CA LEU A 309 -0.74 -0.61 -12.06
C LEU A 309 -1.54 -0.63 -13.36
N LEU A 310 -1.37 -1.67 -14.19
CA LEU A 310 -2.21 -1.91 -15.36
C LEU A 310 -3.67 -2.12 -14.93
N GLU A 311 -3.90 -2.93 -13.91
CA GLU A 311 -5.25 -3.17 -13.35
C GLU A 311 -5.90 -1.89 -12.84
N VAL A 312 -5.13 -1.02 -12.17
CA VAL A 312 -5.61 0.31 -11.75
C VAL A 312 -5.98 1.15 -12.97
N ALA A 313 -5.15 1.19 -14.02
CA ALA A 313 -5.43 1.96 -15.22
C ALA A 313 -6.68 1.47 -15.96
N ILE A 314 -6.87 0.15 -16.08
CA ILE A 314 -8.06 -0.48 -16.67
C ILE A 314 -9.30 -0.12 -15.86
N ALA A 315 -9.23 -0.23 -14.53
CA ALA A 315 -10.34 0.08 -13.64
C ALA A 315 -10.75 1.56 -13.73
N LEU A 316 -9.78 2.48 -13.81
CA LEU A 316 -10.02 3.92 -13.99
C LEU A 316 -10.63 4.19 -15.38
N TYR A 317 -10.08 3.62 -16.45
CA TYR A 317 -10.57 3.79 -17.81
C TYR A 317 -12.06 3.42 -17.94
N GLN A 318 -12.47 2.31 -17.32
CA GLN A 318 -13.87 1.86 -17.31
C GLN A 318 -14.82 2.83 -16.58
N LYS A 319 -14.30 3.76 -15.77
CA LYS A 319 -15.07 4.80 -15.06
C LYS A 319 -15.04 6.17 -15.73
N LEU A 320 -14.14 6.40 -16.69
CA LEU A 320 -14.08 7.67 -17.41
C LEU A 320 -15.36 7.97 -18.20
N ASP A 321 -15.67 9.24 -18.41
CA ASP A 321 -16.71 9.62 -19.36
C ASP A 321 -16.33 9.26 -20.80
N VAL A 322 -17.33 9.05 -21.66
CA VAL A 322 -17.13 8.70 -23.08
C VAL A 322 -16.21 9.71 -23.80
N ALA A 323 -16.27 10.99 -23.43
CA ALA A 323 -15.42 12.04 -23.99
C ALA A 323 -13.91 11.80 -23.72
N HIS A 324 -13.58 11.19 -22.59
CA HIS A 324 -12.20 10.95 -22.14
C HIS A 324 -11.65 9.59 -22.58
N ARG A 325 -12.50 8.68 -23.07
CA ARG A 325 -12.14 7.33 -23.55
C ARG A 325 -11.61 7.27 -25.00
N ARG A 326 -11.20 8.40 -25.57
CA ARG A 326 -10.80 8.46 -26.99
C ARG A 326 -9.41 7.87 -27.19
N ASP A 327 -9.32 6.83 -28.03
CA ASP A 327 -8.09 6.17 -28.48
C ASP A 327 -7.11 5.76 -27.34
N PRO A 328 -7.53 4.87 -26.42
CA PRO A 328 -6.63 4.37 -25.39
C PRO A 328 -5.49 3.53 -26.03
N PRO A 329 -4.29 3.48 -25.42
CA PRO A 329 -3.19 2.66 -25.93
C PRO A 329 -3.56 1.18 -26.12
N PRO A 330 -2.86 0.44 -27.01
CA PRO A 330 -3.17 -0.96 -27.31
C PRO A 330 -3.27 -1.86 -26.07
N PHE A 331 -2.38 -1.69 -25.08
CA PHE A 331 -2.40 -2.48 -23.85
C PHE A 331 -3.64 -2.21 -22.96
N ILE A 332 -4.16 -0.98 -22.95
CA ILE A 332 -5.42 -0.67 -22.27
C ILE A 332 -6.60 -1.30 -23.01
N ARG A 333 -6.61 -1.25 -24.36
CA ARG A 333 -7.65 -1.92 -25.16
C ARG A 333 -7.68 -3.42 -24.89
N ALA A 334 -6.52 -4.07 -24.95
CA ALA A 334 -6.37 -5.49 -24.67
C ALA A 334 -6.84 -5.82 -23.25
N GLY A 335 -6.35 -5.10 -22.23
CA GLY A 335 -6.75 -5.33 -20.84
C GLY A 335 -8.23 -5.10 -20.57
N VAL A 336 -8.86 -4.11 -21.21
CA VAL A 336 -10.31 -3.89 -21.11
C VAL A 336 -11.08 -5.04 -21.77
N GLU A 337 -10.66 -5.49 -22.95
CA GLU A 337 -11.28 -6.62 -23.64
C GLU A 337 -11.15 -7.91 -22.82
N GLU A 338 -9.98 -8.17 -22.25
CA GLU A 338 -9.74 -9.32 -21.36
C GLU A 338 -10.58 -9.24 -20.09
N ASN A 339 -10.69 -8.07 -19.46
CA ASN A 339 -11.55 -7.88 -18.29
C ASN A 339 -13.03 -8.08 -18.65
N LEU A 340 -13.51 -7.58 -19.80
CA LEU A 340 -14.88 -7.85 -20.26
C LEU A 340 -15.12 -9.34 -20.47
N LYS A 341 -14.19 -10.04 -21.14
CA LYS A 341 -14.24 -11.51 -21.29
C LYS A 341 -14.25 -12.21 -19.94
N ALA A 342 -13.44 -11.76 -18.98
CA ALA A 342 -13.41 -12.32 -17.64
C ALA A 342 -14.69 -12.06 -16.83
N GLN A 343 -15.39 -10.95 -17.09
CA GLN A 343 -16.69 -10.66 -16.48
C GLN A 343 -17.82 -11.50 -17.09
N GLU A 344 -17.75 -11.80 -18.39
CA GLU A 344 -18.69 -12.69 -19.08
C GLU A 344 -18.47 -14.17 -18.67
N ASP A 345 -17.21 -14.59 -18.54
CA ASP A 345 -16.82 -15.90 -18.06
C ASP A 345 -16.93 -16.00 -16.54
N VAL A 346 -18.03 -16.62 -16.10
CA VAL A 346 -18.37 -16.77 -14.69
C VAL A 346 -17.27 -17.44 -13.84
N TYR A 347 -16.46 -18.33 -14.42
CA TYR A 347 -15.43 -19.04 -13.68
C TYR A 347 -14.17 -18.19 -13.53
N LEU A 348 -13.82 -17.37 -14.53
CA LEU A 348 -12.77 -16.36 -14.39
C LEU A 348 -13.17 -15.28 -13.39
N LEU A 349 -14.41 -14.80 -13.44
CA LEU A 349 -14.96 -13.88 -12.45
C LEU A 349 -14.84 -14.45 -11.03
N LEU A 350 -15.21 -15.72 -10.84
CA LEU A 350 -15.08 -16.41 -9.56
C LEU A 350 -13.60 -16.53 -9.13
N GLY A 351 -12.71 -16.89 -10.07
CA GLY A 351 -11.27 -16.97 -9.84
C GLY A 351 -10.68 -15.64 -9.35
N GLY A 352 -11.05 -14.53 -9.97
CA GLY A 352 -10.64 -13.18 -9.56
C GLY A 352 -11.24 -12.72 -8.23
N ALA A 353 -12.46 -13.17 -7.90
CA ALA A 353 -13.14 -12.80 -6.66
C ALA A 353 -12.55 -13.53 -5.42
N PHE A 354 -12.13 -14.79 -5.55
CA PHE A 354 -11.69 -15.60 -4.41
C PHE A 354 -10.59 -14.97 -3.54
N PRO A 355 -9.51 -14.39 -4.10
CA PRO A 355 -8.51 -13.69 -3.31
C PRO A 355 -9.10 -12.64 -2.35
N LEU A 356 -10.15 -11.93 -2.75
CA LEU A 356 -10.83 -10.92 -1.92
C LEU A 356 -11.50 -11.56 -0.70
N LEU A 357 -12.16 -12.71 -0.88
CA LEU A 357 -12.79 -13.46 0.21
C LEU A 357 -11.78 -13.85 1.29
N PHE A 358 -10.61 -14.39 0.89
CA PHE A 358 -9.58 -14.83 1.83
C PHE A 358 -8.78 -13.67 2.42
N ARG A 359 -8.75 -12.52 1.72
CA ARG A 359 -8.15 -11.27 2.19
C ARG A 359 -8.97 -10.53 3.22
N ARG A 360 -10.25 -10.83 3.32
CA ARG A 360 -11.12 -10.26 4.36
C ARG A 360 -10.76 -10.76 5.76
N ARG A 361 -10.56 -9.82 6.67
CA ARG A 361 -10.44 -9.96 8.13
C ARG A 361 -11.69 -9.44 8.84
N ALA A 362 -12.46 -8.56 8.20
CA ALA A 362 -13.74 -8.10 8.73
C ALA A 362 -14.76 -9.24 8.94
N CYS A 363 -15.83 -8.95 9.67
CA CYS A 363 -17.02 -9.79 9.72
C CYS A 363 -17.61 -9.90 8.30
N THR A 364 -18.00 -11.12 7.91
CA THR A 364 -18.54 -11.38 6.57
C THR A 364 -19.93 -10.81 6.38
N ARG A 365 -20.73 -10.65 7.45
CA ARG A 365 -22.07 -10.07 7.36
C ARG A 365 -21.99 -8.66 6.76
N PRO A 366 -22.67 -8.38 5.63
CA PRO A 366 -22.57 -7.09 4.92
C PRO A 366 -22.86 -5.88 5.80
N ALA A 367 -23.92 -5.93 6.61
CA ALA A 367 -24.34 -4.82 7.48
C ALA A 367 -23.49 -4.61 8.75
N CYS A 368 -22.46 -5.44 8.99
CA CYS A 368 -21.71 -5.39 10.25
C CYS A 368 -20.41 -4.60 10.12
N GLY A 369 -19.53 -4.97 9.18
CA GLY A 369 -18.24 -4.31 8.99
C GLY A 369 -17.22 -4.45 10.14
N GLU A 370 -17.59 -5.05 11.27
CA GLU A 370 -16.74 -5.18 12.45
C GLU A 370 -15.40 -5.84 12.15
N GLN A 371 -14.34 -5.33 12.76
CA GLN A 371 -12.98 -5.77 12.53
C GLN A 371 -12.43 -6.58 13.72
N PRO A 372 -11.43 -7.46 13.53
CA PRO A 372 -10.94 -8.28 14.64
C PRO A 372 -10.39 -7.45 15.83
N HIS A 373 -9.87 -6.25 15.55
CA HIS A 373 -9.20 -5.40 16.52
C HIS A 373 -10.13 -4.41 17.24
N THR A 374 -11.39 -4.25 16.81
CA THR A 374 -12.39 -3.46 17.57
C THR A 374 -12.93 -4.24 18.76
N ARG A 375 -12.63 -5.55 18.85
CA ARG A 375 -13.10 -6.40 19.94
C ARG A 375 -12.24 -6.32 21.20
N PRO A 376 -12.89 -6.26 22.38
CA PRO A 376 -12.21 -6.50 23.65
C PRO A 376 -11.47 -7.85 23.62
N GLY A 377 -10.20 -7.84 24.01
CA GLY A 377 -9.37 -9.05 24.10
C GLY A 377 -8.84 -9.61 22.78
N ASN A 378 -9.04 -8.92 21.64
CA ASN A 378 -8.46 -9.30 20.34
C ASN A 378 -8.75 -10.79 19.97
N THR A 379 -9.97 -11.23 20.28
CA THR A 379 -10.40 -12.60 20.03
C THR A 379 -10.63 -12.80 18.53
N ALA A 380 -10.10 -13.90 18.00
CA ALA A 380 -10.33 -14.24 16.60
C ALA A 380 -11.84 -14.46 16.35
N PHE A 381 -12.31 -13.99 15.19
CA PHE A 381 -13.69 -14.23 14.77
C PHE A 381 -14.00 -15.71 14.62
N ALA A 382 -15.22 -16.09 14.98
CA ALA A 382 -15.69 -17.44 14.82
C ALA A 382 -15.89 -17.72 13.33
N LYS A 383 -15.25 -18.78 12.82
CA LYS A 383 -15.45 -19.21 11.44
C LYS A 383 -16.72 -20.05 11.34
N CYS A 384 -17.38 -20.02 10.18
CA CYS A 384 -18.46 -20.97 9.90
C CYS A 384 -17.93 -22.40 10.05
N ALA A 385 -18.58 -23.23 10.89
CA ALA A 385 -18.11 -24.59 11.17
C ALA A 385 -18.11 -25.49 9.93
N SER A 386 -18.96 -25.17 8.94
CA SER A 386 -19.11 -25.96 7.72
C SER A 386 -18.08 -25.56 6.65
N CYS A 387 -18.19 -24.38 6.02
CA CYS A 387 -17.24 -24.00 4.95
C CYS A 387 -15.87 -23.51 5.46
N LYS A 388 -15.80 -22.98 6.70
CA LYS A 388 -14.58 -22.43 7.31
C LYS A 388 -13.88 -21.33 6.46
N ALA A 389 -14.59 -20.69 5.54
CA ALA A 389 -14.10 -19.61 4.69
C ALA A 389 -14.50 -18.23 5.20
N VAL A 390 -15.74 -18.12 5.68
CA VAL A 390 -16.30 -16.89 6.24
C VAL A 390 -16.11 -16.84 7.76
N GLN A 391 -16.22 -15.64 8.31
CA GLN A 391 -16.03 -15.41 9.73
C GLN A 391 -16.94 -14.31 10.27
N TYR A 392 -17.35 -14.48 11.52
CA TYR A 392 -18.33 -13.63 12.17
C TYR A 392 -17.77 -13.11 13.48
N CYS A 393 -18.05 -11.85 13.77
CA CYS A 393 -17.83 -11.35 15.10
C CYS A 393 -18.73 -12.16 16.06
N SER A 394 -20.05 -12.16 15.90
CA SER A 394 -20.95 -12.79 16.88
C SER A 394 -21.80 -13.93 16.30
N ARG A 395 -22.43 -14.72 17.19
CA ARG A 395 -23.40 -15.75 16.78
C ARG A 395 -24.63 -15.13 16.16
N GLU A 396 -24.99 -13.92 16.57
CA GLU A 396 -26.11 -13.14 16.04
C GLU A 396 -25.83 -12.75 14.59
N CYS A 397 -24.62 -12.24 14.30
CA CYS A 397 -24.20 -11.95 12.93
C CYS A 397 -24.17 -13.19 12.05
N GLN A 398 -23.68 -14.32 12.58
CA GLN A 398 -23.72 -15.60 11.86
C GLN A 398 -25.15 -16.05 11.56
N ARG A 399 -26.06 -15.99 12.54
CA ARG A 399 -27.46 -16.42 12.38
C ARG A 399 -28.23 -15.51 11.42
N ALA A 400 -27.94 -14.22 11.43
CA ALA A 400 -28.54 -13.27 10.49
C ALA A 400 -28.07 -13.56 9.06
N ASP A 401 -26.76 -13.61 8.83
CA ASP A 401 -26.18 -13.90 7.51
C ASP A 401 -26.62 -15.28 6.99
N TRP A 402 -26.76 -16.28 7.88
CA TRP A 402 -27.28 -17.61 7.54
C TRP A 402 -28.71 -17.60 6.99
N ARG A 403 -29.58 -16.74 7.53
CA ARG A 403 -30.98 -16.62 7.05
C ARG A 403 -31.08 -15.81 5.76
N GLU A 404 -30.18 -14.86 5.57
CA GLU A 404 -30.17 -13.96 4.43
C GLU A 404 -29.60 -14.69 3.20
N GLU A 405 -28.29 -14.97 3.18
CA GLU A 405 -27.62 -15.46 1.96
C GLU A 405 -26.64 -16.61 2.24
N HIS A 406 -26.03 -16.66 3.43
CA HIS A 406 -24.89 -17.55 3.67
C HIS A 406 -25.25 -19.03 3.62
N ARG A 407 -26.50 -19.45 3.88
CA ARG A 407 -26.88 -20.88 3.79
C ARG A 407 -26.57 -21.46 2.41
N ASP A 408 -26.99 -20.77 1.36
CA ASP A 408 -26.80 -21.22 -0.03
C ASP A 408 -25.34 -21.07 -0.44
N ILE A 409 -24.71 -19.95 -0.07
CA ILE A 409 -23.29 -19.69 -0.33
C ILE A 409 -22.38 -20.72 0.37
N CYS A 410 -22.74 -21.14 1.59
CA CYS A 410 -21.99 -22.13 2.34
C CYS A 410 -21.98 -23.48 1.63
N ASP A 411 -23.10 -23.87 1.01
CA ASP A 411 -23.21 -25.07 0.22
C ASP A 411 -22.32 -25.00 -1.04
N ILE A 412 -22.38 -23.88 -1.78
CA ILE A 412 -21.52 -23.63 -2.95
C ILE A 412 -20.04 -23.65 -2.58
N LEU A 413 -19.65 -22.99 -1.49
CA LEU A 413 -18.27 -22.98 -1.02
C LEU A 413 -17.75 -24.38 -0.69
N LYS A 414 -18.58 -25.24 -0.09
CA LYS A 414 -18.18 -26.63 0.21
C LYS A 414 -17.91 -27.42 -1.06
N GLU A 415 -18.79 -27.30 -2.05
CA GLU A 415 -18.61 -27.94 -3.36
C GLU A 415 -17.33 -27.44 -4.03
N VAL A 416 -17.10 -26.13 -4.08
CA VAL A 416 -15.84 -25.59 -4.63
C VAL A 416 -14.63 -26.12 -3.86
N PHE A 417 -14.71 -26.29 -2.53
CA PHE A 417 -13.61 -26.85 -1.75
C PHE A 417 -13.40 -28.35 -1.92
N THR A 418 -14.32 -29.07 -2.57
CA THR A 418 -14.05 -30.44 -3.05
C THR A 418 -13.30 -30.46 -4.38
N ILE A 419 -13.37 -29.36 -5.15
CA ILE A 419 -12.67 -29.17 -6.42
C ILE A 419 -11.26 -28.63 -6.15
N ILE A 420 -11.17 -27.58 -5.34
CA ILE A 420 -9.92 -26.86 -5.05
C ILE A 420 -9.73 -26.78 -3.54
N PRO A 421 -8.65 -27.36 -2.97
CA PRO A 421 -8.40 -27.24 -1.55
C PRO A 421 -8.28 -25.78 -1.12
N LYS A 422 -9.01 -25.42 -0.07
CA LYS A 422 -9.07 -24.03 0.43
C LYS A 422 -7.70 -23.41 0.73
N ALA A 423 -6.73 -24.23 1.12
CA ALA A 423 -5.37 -23.76 1.42
C ALA A 423 -4.61 -23.29 0.16
N ASP A 424 -5.00 -23.79 -1.01
CA ASP A 424 -4.30 -23.59 -2.27
C ASP A 424 -4.86 -22.40 -3.06
N ILE A 425 -6.13 -22.06 -2.85
CA ILE A 425 -6.82 -20.95 -3.56
C ILE A 425 -6.01 -19.63 -3.58
N PRO A 426 -5.38 -19.17 -2.48
CA PRO A 426 -4.61 -17.92 -2.52
C PRO A 426 -3.38 -17.95 -3.44
N TYR A 427 -2.95 -19.13 -3.89
CA TYR A 427 -1.76 -19.32 -4.72
C TYR A 427 -2.10 -19.65 -6.18
N PHE A 428 -3.38 -19.89 -6.50
CA PHE A 428 -3.80 -20.18 -7.87
C PHE A 428 -4.06 -18.90 -8.64
N ALA A 429 -3.65 -18.89 -9.91
CA ALA A 429 -4.08 -17.86 -10.83
C ALA A 429 -5.60 -17.99 -11.07
N PRO A 430 -6.32 -16.89 -11.38
CA PRO A 430 -7.74 -16.94 -11.71
C PRO A 430 -8.08 -17.97 -12.80
N GLN A 431 -7.19 -18.14 -13.78
CA GLN A 431 -7.32 -19.10 -14.88
C GLN A 431 -7.30 -20.55 -14.38
N ASP A 432 -6.44 -20.89 -13.42
CA ASP A 432 -6.34 -22.24 -12.86
C ASP A 432 -7.60 -22.59 -12.06
N ILE A 433 -8.11 -21.65 -11.27
CA ILE A 433 -9.39 -21.80 -10.56
C ILE A 433 -10.51 -22.03 -11.57
N ALA A 434 -10.55 -21.21 -12.63
CA ALA A 434 -11.58 -21.32 -13.65
C ALA A 434 -11.53 -22.68 -14.36
N GLN A 435 -10.33 -23.13 -14.74
CA GLN A 435 -10.12 -24.41 -15.40
C GLN A 435 -10.52 -25.59 -14.50
N ALA A 436 -10.16 -25.56 -13.22
CA ALA A 436 -10.56 -26.58 -12.26
C ALA A 436 -12.09 -26.64 -12.10
N CYS A 437 -12.75 -25.48 -12.00
CA CYS A 437 -14.21 -25.43 -11.91
C CYS A 437 -14.90 -26.00 -13.16
N ARG A 438 -14.38 -25.73 -14.36
CA ARG A 438 -14.88 -26.30 -15.61
C ARG A 438 -14.67 -27.81 -15.68
N TYR A 439 -13.46 -28.27 -15.35
CA TYR A 439 -13.11 -29.70 -15.39
C TYR A 439 -14.01 -30.54 -14.48
N HIS A 440 -14.34 -30.01 -13.30
CA HIS A 440 -15.24 -30.66 -12.35
C HIS A 440 -16.73 -30.29 -12.54
N ALA A 441 -17.07 -29.60 -13.64
CA ALA A 441 -18.44 -29.25 -14.03
C ALA A 441 -19.24 -28.49 -12.94
N LEU A 442 -18.61 -27.56 -12.21
CA LEU A 442 -19.30 -26.70 -11.25
C LEU A 442 -20.41 -25.92 -11.99
N PRO A 443 -21.69 -25.96 -11.55
CA PRO A 443 -22.77 -25.28 -12.27
C PRO A 443 -22.53 -23.77 -12.43
N PRO A 444 -22.67 -23.20 -13.65
CA PRO A 444 -22.41 -21.77 -13.91
C PRO A 444 -23.18 -20.82 -12.98
N ASP A 445 -24.45 -21.10 -12.68
CA ASP A 445 -25.26 -20.24 -11.80
C ASP A 445 -24.74 -20.21 -10.37
N ARG A 446 -24.18 -21.33 -9.88
CA ARG A 446 -23.57 -21.41 -8.56
C ARG A 446 -22.26 -20.62 -8.52
N ALA A 447 -21.44 -20.72 -9.57
CA ALA A 447 -20.24 -19.90 -9.72
C ALA A 447 -20.59 -18.40 -9.75
N ARG A 448 -21.63 -18.01 -10.52
CA ARG A 448 -22.10 -16.62 -10.64
C ARG A 448 -22.57 -16.08 -9.32
N ARG A 449 -23.40 -16.86 -8.61
CA ARG A 449 -23.94 -16.50 -7.31
C ARG A 449 -22.84 -16.30 -6.28
N LEU A 450 -21.86 -17.20 -6.23
CA LEU A 450 -20.73 -17.07 -5.32
C LEU A 450 -19.86 -15.86 -5.65
N ALA A 451 -19.51 -15.65 -6.93
CA ALA A 451 -18.71 -14.51 -7.36
C ALA A 451 -19.40 -13.18 -7.03
N THR A 452 -20.71 -13.06 -7.34
CA THR A 452 -21.52 -11.86 -7.04
C THR A 452 -21.58 -11.61 -5.54
N TRP A 453 -21.75 -12.65 -4.72
CA TRP A 453 -21.75 -12.52 -3.27
C TRP A 453 -20.41 -12.04 -2.72
N ILE A 454 -19.28 -12.53 -3.26
CA ILE A 454 -17.94 -12.07 -2.84
C ILE A 454 -17.71 -10.60 -3.23
N LEU A 455 -18.07 -10.23 -4.45
CA LEU A 455 -17.91 -8.88 -5.00
C LEU A 455 -18.95 -7.88 -4.45
N GLY A 456 -19.96 -8.38 -3.74
CA GLY A 456 -21.08 -7.59 -3.26
C GLY A 456 -22.04 -7.18 -4.37
N THR A 457 -23.25 -6.78 -3.99
CA THR A 457 -24.19 -6.18 -4.92
C THR A 457 -23.65 -4.84 -5.40
N PRO A 458 -23.91 -4.44 -6.67
CA PRO A 458 -23.65 -3.09 -7.08
C PRO A 458 -24.62 -2.15 -6.33
N GLU A 459 -24.22 -1.63 -5.16
CA GLU A 459 -24.91 -0.52 -4.50
C GLU A 459 -24.99 0.69 -5.46
N GLU A 460 -26.04 1.48 -5.37
CA GLU A 460 -26.08 2.75 -6.09
C GLU A 460 -24.97 3.68 -5.57
N THR A 461 -24.39 4.51 -6.45
CA THR A 461 -23.38 5.52 -6.05
C THR A 461 -23.87 6.31 -4.83
N PRO A 462 -23.09 6.43 -3.73
CA PRO A 462 -23.57 7.05 -2.49
C PRO A 462 -24.09 8.47 -2.74
N ALA A 463 -25.20 8.83 -2.10
CA ALA A 463 -25.92 10.10 -2.33
C ALA A 463 -25.03 11.34 -2.13
N ALA A 464 -24.06 11.28 -1.20
CA ALA A 464 -23.09 12.34 -0.98
C ALA A 464 -22.31 12.70 -2.25
N TYR A 465 -21.99 11.72 -3.11
CA TYR A 465 -21.31 11.95 -4.38
C TYR A 465 -22.24 12.42 -5.50
N ARG A 466 -23.57 12.27 -5.35
CA ARG A 466 -24.57 12.82 -6.28
C ARG A 466 -24.79 14.32 -6.08
N SER A 467 -24.67 14.81 -4.85
CA SER A 467 -24.92 16.22 -4.50
C SER A 467 -23.90 17.24 -5.04
N PHE A 468 -22.85 16.72 -5.67
CA PHE A 468 -21.67 17.47 -6.11
C PHE A 468 -21.50 17.42 -7.64
N SER A 469 -22.48 16.88 -8.36
CA SER A 469 -22.56 17.03 -9.81
C SER A 469 -22.68 18.53 -10.13
N PRO A 470 -21.82 19.11 -10.98
CA PRO A 470 -22.03 20.46 -11.46
C PRO A 470 -23.43 20.50 -12.09
N THR A 471 -24.28 21.40 -11.60
CA THR A 471 -25.54 21.73 -12.28
C THR A 471 -25.21 22.08 -13.73
N PRO A 472 -25.97 21.52 -14.69
CA PRO A 472 -25.66 21.58 -16.12
C PRO A 472 -25.52 23.00 -16.67
#